data_AF-B8FV48-F1
#
_entry.id   AF-B8FV48-F1
#
_cell.length_a   1.000
_cell.length_b   1.000
_cell.length_c   1.000
_cell.angle_alpha   90.00
_cell.angle_beta   90.00
_cell.angle_gamma   90.00
#
_symmetry.space_group_name_H-M   'P 1'
#
loop_
_entity.id
_entity.type
_entity.pdbx_description
1 polymer ?
#
loop_
_entity_poly.entity_id
_entity_poly.type
_entity_poly.pdbx_seq_one_letter_code
_entity_poly.pdbx_strand_id
1 'polypeptide(L)'
;MRKAYDTFLLSEVSADLAAKAGSFEPYRYECAHCGEEVRLAAVGSTSMVPHFRHRSGNSDIECEYYLGQFSAITDARSRKSKNERAEFYFDSNTKMFYLGLRFSEDEISAYEQLSTIFELRVASQAQPFYSLQINGRNFTSDMQRLIPLEKFSYSYFLSNTLNGVKRKYEVFNNVANNAATFFKMQVGDSDYRAKLVRSAVLYTNIPYFIAFQSQSHHWSPIDIRLPREIRVESTFKFETMGRKFLGKILTITAKTAQIDSLLFSWGYQLESSEKLTLLWPPAILSEDISIINADTAYLYSTFELQAHGNINVHSEDITKIVDGLTKIAVKPRIKVYKKNAELMLETCERETDTHINILVARTVEKNYRVPDDVSFLFNRSGVLLLSKGVTVQMTPDSEVRHYTNGYLDGIVAPSEQAMLVGESLLQDALIHYKRMETFNWADFKSLDLSQIAFQYIEDCEKSGLINSAAKHFIEEGRI
;
A
#
# COMPACT_ATOMS: atom_id res chain seq x y z
N MET A 1 -23.25 22.37 -18.96
CA MET A 1 -23.03 20.89 -18.90
C MET A 1 -23.40 20.29 -17.55
N ARG A 2 -24.12 19.15 -17.48
CA ARG A 2 -24.47 18.48 -16.20
C ARG A 2 -23.48 17.41 -15.72
N LYS A 3 -22.65 16.91 -16.62
CA LYS A 3 -21.61 15.91 -16.32
C LYS A 3 -20.27 16.41 -16.86
N ALA A 4 -19.20 15.97 -16.24
CA ALA A 4 -17.83 16.15 -16.71
C ALA A 4 -17.03 14.90 -16.38
N TYR A 5 -15.91 14.72 -17.06
CA TYR A 5 -14.93 13.72 -16.66
C TYR A 5 -14.10 14.26 -15.50
N ASP A 6 -13.99 13.49 -14.43
CA ASP A 6 -13.14 13.79 -13.29
C ASP A 6 -11.78 13.12 -13.51
N THR A 7 -10.76 13.94 -13.77
CA THR A 7 -9.39 13.46 -13.99
C THR A 7 -8.77 12.84 -12.74
N PHE A 8 -9.30 13.14 -11.54
CA PHE A 8 -8.83 12.59 -10.29
C PHE A 8 -9.49 11.25 -10.01
N LEU A 9 -10.81 11.12 -10.14
CA LEU A 9 -11.51 9.84 -9.96
C LEU A 9 -11.36 8.91 -11.18
N LEU A 10 -10.97 9.43 -12.33
CA LEU A 10 -10.93 8.71 -13.60
C LEU A 10 -12.32 8.16 -14.00
N SER A 11 -13.37 8.95 -13.74
CA SER A 11 -14.76 8.59 -14.05
C SER A 11 -15.58 9.82 -14.44
N GLU A 12 -16.73 9.61 -15.08
CA GLU A 12 -17.70 10.68 -15.24
C GLU A 12 -18.38 10.99 -13.91
N VAL A 13 -18.58 12.28 -13.63
CA VAL A 13 -19.24 12.77 -12.42
C VAL A 13 -20.31 13.79 -12.78
N SER A 14 -21.43 13.77 -12.05
CA SER A 14 -22.45 14.81 -12.18
C SER A 14 -22.05 16.07 -11.43
N ALA A 15 -22.49 17.23 -11.91
CA ALA A 15 -22.21 18.50 -11.27
C ALA A 15 -22.75 18.56 -9.82
N ASP A 16 -23.87 17.89 -9.54
CA ASP A 16 -24.44 17.80 -8.19
C ASP A 16 -23.55 16.99 -7.23
N LEU A 17 -23.03 15.84 -7.68
CA LEU A 17 -22.11 15.03 -6.88
C LEU A 17 -20.78 15.76 -6.68
N ALA A 18 -20.24 16.38 -7.74
CA ALA A 18 -19.03 17.18 -7.67
C ALA A 18 -19.17 18.36 -6.69
N ALA A 19 -20.32 19.03 -6.68
CA ALA A 19 -20.61 20.13 -5.75
C ALA A 19 -20.67 19.64 -4.29
N LYS A 20 -21.25 18.47 -4.05
CA LYS A 20 -21.33 17.85 -2.70
C LYS A 20 -19.99 17.30 -2.21
N ALA A 21 -19.14 16.82 -3.13
CA ALA A 21 -17.83 16.29 -2.79
C ALA A 21 -16.86 17.38 -2.28
N GLY A 22 -17.15 18.66 -2.56
CA GLY A 22 -16.45 19.81 -1.96
C GLY A 22 -15.00 20.00 -2.41
N SER A 23 -14.53 19.27 -3.43
CA SER A 23 -13.19 19.46 -3.99
C SER A 23 -13.26 20.24 -5.31
N PHE A 24 -12.84 21.51 -5.21
CA PHE A 24 -12.79 22.49 -6.30
C PHE A 24 -11.37 22.66 -6.83
N GLU A 25 -10.61 21.56 -6.93
CA GLU A 25 -9.25 21.62 -7.43
C GLU A 25 -9.21 22.17 -8.87
N PRO A 26 -8.32 23.14 -9.16
CA PRO A 26 -8.10 23.59 -10.53
C PRO A 26 -7.77 22.41 -11.45
N TYR A 27 -8.31 22.43 -12.67
CA TYR A 27 -8.03 21.44 -13.72
C TYR A 27 -8.53 20.02 -13.45
N ARG A 28 -9.32 19.80 -12.38
CA ARG A 28 -9.87 18.48 -12.07
C ARG A 28 -10.85 17.97 -13.12
N TYR A 29 -11.67 18.84 -13.70
CA TYR A 29 -12.77 18.43 -14.57
C TYR A 29 -12.51 18.77 -16.03
N GLU A 30 -12.85 17.84 -16.91
CA GLU A 30 -12.78 17.99 -18.36
C GLU A 30 -14.15 17.75 -19.00
N CYS A 31 -14.44 18.45 -20.09
CA CYS A 31 -15.61 18.22 -20.91
C CYS A 31 -15.52 16.81 -21.49
N ALA A 32 -16.49 15.96 -21.16
CA ALA A 32 -16.54 14.58 -21.63
C ALA A 32 -16.67 14.48 -23.17
N HIS A 33 -17.09 15.56 -23.85
CA HIS A 33 -17.20 15.60 -25.30
C HIS A 33 -15.91 16.05 -26.00
N CYS A 34 -15.41 17.25 -25.68
CA CYS A 34 -14.28 17.86 -26.41
C CYS A 34 -12.92 17.71 -25.71
N GLY A 35 -12.89 17.27 -24.45
CA GLY A 35 -11.67 17.14 -23.64
C GLY A 35 -11.10 18.47 -23.11
N GLU A 36 -11.80 19.59 -23.30
CA GLU A 36 -11.37 20.88 -22.74
C GLU A 36 -11.66 20.96 -21.23
N GLU A 37 -10.78 21.62 -20.49
CA GLU A 37 -10.96 21.87 -19.05
C GLU A 37 -12.24 22.67 -18.76
N VAL A 38 -13.03 22.15 -17.81
CA VAL A 38 -14.24 22.78 -17.32
C VAL A 38 -14.11 23.13 -15.85
N ARG A 39 -14.86 24.14 -15.41
CA ARG A 39 -15.00 24.51 -14.00
C ARG A 39 -16.43 24.24 -13.55
N LEU A 40 -16.57 23.85 -12.30
CA LEU A 40 -17.86 23.75 -11.65
C LEU A 40 -18.36 25.17 -11.29
N ALA A 41 -19.59 25.49 -11.69
CA ALA A 41 -20.23 26.78 -11.52
C ALA A 41 -21.54 26.64 -10.74
N ALA A 42 -22.06 27.76 -10.21
CA ALA A 42 -23.31 27.84 -9.44
C ALA A 42 -23.37 26.95 -8.19
N VAL A 43 -22.22 26.61 -7.61
CA VAL A 43 -22.14 25.86 -6.34
C VAL A 43 -22.78 26.70 -5.24
N GLY A 44 -23.79 26.14 -4.56
CA GLY A 44 -24.51 26.83 -3.48
C GLY A 44 -25.43 27.96 -3.94
N SER A 45 -25.69 28.10 -5.25
CA SER A 45 -26.66 29.08 -5.74
C SER A 45 -28.08 28.62 -5.42
N THR A 46 -28.92 29.55 -4.95
CA THR A 46 -30.36 29.33 -4.76
C THR A 46 -31.17 29.48 -6.04
N SER A 47 -30.58 30.04 -7.11
CA SER A 47 -31.25 30.36 -8.37
C SER A 47 -30.91 29.40 -9.50
N MET A 48 -29.79 28.68 -9.41
CA MET A 48 -29.31 27.78 -10.46
C MET A 48 -28.71 26.52 -9.86
N VAL A 49 -28.95 25.38 -10.52
CA VAL A 49 -28.30 24.12 -10.17
C VAL A 49 -26.81 24.15 -10.56
N PRO A 50 -25.94 23.46 -9.79
CA PRO A 50 -24.54 23.31 -10.16
C PRO A 50 -24.39 22.74 -11.58
N HIS A 51 -23.44 23.28 -12.34
CA HIS A 51 -23.16 22.83 -13.71
C HIS A 51 -21.71 23.12 -14.08
N PHE A 52 -21.18 22.37 -15.03
CA PHE A 52 -19.86 22.61 -15.60
C PHE A 52 -19.92 23.63 -16.74
N ARG A 53 -18.87 24.45 -16.85
CA ARG A 53 -18.62 25.41 -17.94
C ARG A 53 -17.16 25.36 -18.38
N HIS A 54 -16.89 25.52 -19.67
CA HIS A 54 -15.52 25.68 -20.18
C HIS A 54 -14.82 26.89 -19.56
N ARG A 55 -13.50 26.77 -19.37
CA ARG A 55 -12.67 27.88 -18.87
C ARG A 55 -12.39 28.94 -19.93
N SER A 56 -12.31 28.55 -21.20
CA SER A 56 -12.11 29.48 -22.33
C SER A 56 -13.31 30.40 -22.57
N GLY A 57 -14.47 30.11 -21.97
CA GLY A 57 -15.72 30.82 -22.26
C GLY A 57 -16.36 30.41 -23.59
N ASN A 58 -15.80 29.42 -24.32
CA ASN A 58 -16.47 28.82 -25.47
C ASN A 58 -17.67 28.01 -24.96
N SER A 59 -18.85 28.59 -25.11
CA SER A 59 -20.12 27.88 -25.01
C SER A 59 -20.40 27.24 -26.36
N ASP A 60 -19.63 26.21 -26.70
CA ASP A 60 -19.96 25.35 -27.81
C ASP A 60 -21.30 24.67 -27.48
N ILE A 61 -22.29 24.93 -28.33
CA ILE A 61 -23.66 24.46 -28.21
C ILE A 61 -23.66 22.93 -28.07
N GLU A 62 -22.86 22.22 -28.85
CA GLU A 62 -22.79 20.76 -28.83
C GLU A 62 -22.27 20.22 -27.49
N CYS A 63 -21.31 20.91 -26.89
CA CYS A 63 -20.80 20.55 -25.57
C CYS A 63 -21.81 20.88 -24.46
N GLU A 64 -22.51 22.02 -24.53
CA GLU A 64 -23.52 22.39 -23.54
C GLU A 64 -24.75 21.46 -23.54
N TYR A 65 -25.11 20.92 -24.72
CA TYR A 65 -26.16 19.91 -24.90
C TYR A 65 -25.69 18.47 -24.65
N TYR A 66 -24.39 18.24 -24.40
CA TYR A 66 -23.90 16.90 -24.06
C TYR A 66 -24.48 16.44 -22.72
N LEU A 67 -25.49 15.56 -22.78
CA LEU A 67 -26.19 15.00 -21.62
C LEU A 67 -25.59 13.68 -21.12
N GLY A 68 -24.56 13.15 -21.79
CA GLY A 68 -23.94 11.86 -21.49
C GLY A 68 -24.93 10.71 -21.65
N GLN A 69 -24.84 9.95 -22.76
CA GLN A 69 -25.66 8.75 -22.92
C GLN A 69 -25.48 7.83 -21.71
N PHE A 70 -26.58 7.49 -21.06
CA PHE A 70 -26.65 6.85 -19.74
C PHE A 70 -26.06 5.42 -19.69
N SER A 71 -25.60 4.90 -20.83
CA SER A 71 -25.19 3.50 -21.02
C SER A 71 -23.79 3.34 -21.58
N ALA A 72 -23.10 4.43 -21.93
CA ALA A 72 -21.74 4.37 -22.46
C ALA A 72 -20.77 4.81 -21.37
N ILE A 73 -20.42 3.87 -20.48
CA ILE A 73 -19.14 3.96 -19.76
C ILE A 73 -18.07 3.81 -20.85
N THR A 74 -17.75 4.90 -21.54
CA THR A 74 -16.62 4.90 -22.48
C THR A 74 -15.39 4.60 -21.65
N ASP A 75 -14.76 3.47 -21.93
CA ASP A 75 -13.48 3.06 -21.36
C ASP A 75 -12.56 4.27 -21.22
N ALA A 76 -11.91 4.40 -20.07
CA ALA A 76 -10.88 5.40 -19.83
C ALA A 76 -9.76 5.36 -20.90
N ARG A 77 -9.61 4.21 -21.59
CA ARG A 77 -8.70 3.98 -22.72
C ARG A 77 -9.16 4.59 -24.05
N SER A 78 -10.45 4.87 -24.22
CA SER A 78 -11.00 5.36 -25.50
C SER A 78 -10.92 6.89 -25.66
N ARG A 79 -10.46 7.61 -24.64
CA ARG A 79 -10.60 9.06 -24.61
C ARG A 79 -9.34 9.78 -25.04
N LYS A 80 -9.55 10.69 -25.99
CA LYS A 80 -8.65 11.75 -26.45
C LYS A 80 -8.33 12.75 -25.33
N SER A 81 -7.81 12.28 -24.19
CA SER A 81 -7.05 13.16 -23.31
C SER A 81 -5.89 13.68 -24.15
N LYS A 82 -5.95 14.96 -24.53
CA LYS A 82 -4.84 15.67 -25.18
C LYS A 82 -4.10 16.53 -24.15
N ASN A 83 -4.29 16.24 -22.86
CA ASN A 83 -3.97 17.17 -21.80
C ASN A 83 -2.81 16.63 -20.96
N GLU A 84 -1.73 17.40 -20.99
CA GLU A 84 -0.53 17.19 -20.19
C GLU A 84 -0.89 17.14 -18.70
N ARG A 85 -0.78 15.96 -18.07
CA ARG A 85 -0.90 15.80 -16.63
C ARG A 85 0.38 16.30 -15.96
N ALA A 86 0.48 17.62 -15.87
CA ALA A 86 1.56 18.30 -15.18
C ALA A 86 1.30 18.29 -13.67
N GLU A 87 2.34 18.08 -12.87
CA GLU A 87 2.37 18.25 -11.41
C GLU A 87 3.71 18.87 -11.00
N PHE A 88 3.77 19.59 -9.87
CA PHE A 88 4.99 20.26 -9.43
C PHE A 88 5.46 19.68 -8.10
N TYR A 89 6.77 19.55 -7.93
CA TYR A 89 7.36 18.92 -6.76
C TYR A 89 8.55 19.70 -6.22
N PHE A 90 8.81 19.50 -4.95
CA PHE A 90 10.10 19.74 -4.32
C PHE A 90 10.72 18.39 -3.93
N ASP A 91 12.01 18.24 -4.18
CA ASP A 91 12.77 17.03 -3.88
C ASP A 91 13.77 17.31 -2.75
N SER A 92 13.71 16.53 -1.66
CA SER A 92 14.54 16.78 -0.48
C SER A 92 16.03 16.52 -0.71
N ASN A 93 16.39 15.69 -1.68
CA ASN A 93 17.76 15.21 -1.86
C ASN A 93 18.54 16.22 -2.68
N THR A 94 17.97 16.61 -3.81
CA THR A 94 18.54 17.61 -4.71
C THR A 94 18.30 19.04 -4.24
N LYS A 95 17.30 19.26 -3.38
CA LYS A 95 16.80 20.59 -2.99
C LYS A 95 16.32 21.43 -4.19
N MET A 96 15.86 20.76 -5.25
CA MET A 96 15.38 21.37 -6.47
C MET A 96 13.86 21.25 -6.60
N PHE A 97 13.27 22.13 -7.42
CA PHE A 97 11.88 22.01 -7.83
C PHE A 97 11.79 21.33 -9.19
N TYR A 98 10.76 20.50 -9.38
CA TYR A 98 10.54 19.72 -10.59
C TYR A 98 9.14 19.90 -11.13
N LEU A 99 9.02 19.89 -12.46
CA LEU A 99 7.79 19.61 -13.17
C LEU A 99 7.73 18.11 -13.47
N GLY A 100 6.73 17.42 -12.97
CA GLY A 100 6.43 16.05 -13.36
C GLY A 100 5.37 16.01 -14.46
N LEU A 101 5.68 15.36 -15.57
CA LEU A 101 4.76 15.11 -16.68
C LEU A 101 4.47 13.62 -16.79
N ARG A 102 3.22 13.28 -17.09
CA ARG A 102 2.79 11.89 -17.35
C ARG A 102 1.93 11.85 -18.60
N PHE A 103 2.18 10.85 -19.44
CA PHE A 103 1.41 10.55 -20.64
C PHE A 103 1.06 9.07 -20.69
N SER A 104 -0.08 8.72 -21.27
CA SER A 104 -0.42 7.32 -21.58
C SER A 104 0.31 6.82 -22.82
N GLU A 105 0.34 5.51 -23.03
CA GLU A 105 0.91 4.87 -24.22
C GLU A 105 0.26 5.38 -25.52
N ASP A 106 -1.07 5.55 -25.51
CA ASP A 106 -1.82 6.09 -26.63
C ASP A 106 -1.46 7.55 -26.91
N GLU A 107 -1.31 8.38 -25.87
CA GLU A 107 -0.88 9.78 -26.00
C GLU A 107 0.54 9.85 -26.56
N ILE A 108 1.48 9.08 -26.01
CA ILE A 108 2.87 9.03 -26.46
C ILE A 108 2.92 8.64 -27.94
N SER A 109 2.21 7.57 -28.33
CA SER A 109 2.18 7.09 -29.71
C SER A 109 1.61 8.13 -30.68
N ALA A 110 0.50 8.79 -30.30
CA ALA A 110 -0.12 9.83 -31.13
C ALA A 110 0.77 11.06 -31.30
N TYR A 111 1.40 11.52 -30.21
CA TYR A 111 2.31 12.67 -30.24
C TYR A 111 3.60 12.38 -31.00
N GLU A 112 4.10 11.14 -30.91
CA GLU A 112 5.31 10.70 -31.60
C GLU A 112 5.11 10.71 -33.13
N GLN A 113 3.98 10.20 -33.61
CA GLN A 113 3.61 10.25 -35.04
C GLN A 113 3.57 11.70 -35.57
N LEU A 114 3.14 12.64 -34.75
CA LEU A 114 3.02 14.05 -35.10
C LEU A 114 4.29 14.85 -34.80
N SER A 115 5.37 14.19 -34.36
CA SER A 115 6.63 14.84 -33.96
C SER A 115 6.42 16.00 -32.99
N THR A 116 5.52 15.80 -32.03
CA THR A 116 5.09 16.84 -31.11
C THR A 116 6.16 17.11 -30.05
N ILE A 117 6.40 18.40 -29.76
CA ILE A 117 7.37 18.86 -28.79
C ILE A 117 6.63 19.51 -27.63
N PHE A 118 6.93 19.06 -26.41
CA PHE A 118 6.55 19.72 -25.17
C PHE A 118 7.46 20.93 -24.93
N GLU A 119 6.88 22.02 -24.45
CA GLU A 119 7.57 23.28 -24.23
C GLU A 119 7.21 23.92 -22.88
N LEU A 120 8.23 24.36 -22.15
CA LEU A 120 8.08 25.02 -20.86
C LEU A 120 8.61 26.45 -20.91
N ARG A 121 7.78 27.40 -20.46
CA ARG A 121 8.07 28.84 -20.50
C ARG A 121 7.85 29.50 -19.14
N VAL A 122 8.58 30.58 -18.90
CA VAL A 122 8.38 31.46 -17.73
C VAL A 122 7.26 32.49 -17.94
N ALA A 123 6.91 32.79 -19.20
CA ALA A 123 5.83 33.70 -19.57
C ALA A 123 5.19 33.26 -20.90
N SER A 124 3.92 33.62 -21.14
CA SER A 124 3.18 33.21 -22.35
C SER A 124 3.88 33.60 -23.66
N GLN A 125 4.55 34.75 -23.69
CA GLN A 125 5.27 35.22 -24.89
C GLN A 125 6.79 34.98 -24.83
N ALA A 126 7.30 34.37 -23.77
CA ALA A 126 8.72 34.05 -23.68
C ALA A 126 9.06 32.85 -24.59
N GLN A 127 10.32 32.80 -25.01
CA GLN A 127 10.89 31.61 -25.62
C GLN A 127 10.89 30.46 -24.60
N PRO A 128 10.61 29.21 -25.02
CA PRO A 128 10.71 28.07 -24.14
C PRO A 128 12.15 27.92 -23.66
N PHE A 129 12.31 27.77 -22.35
CA PHE A 129 13.64 27.51 -21.77
C PHE A 129 13.93 26.01 -21.67
N TYR A 130 12.89 25.18 -21.81
CA TYR A 130 13.00 23.73 -21.91
C TYR A 130 12.07 23.24 -23.01
N SER A 131 12.55 22.30 -23.81
CA SER A 131 11.77 21.66 -24.88
C SER A 131 12.16 20.19 -24.95
N LEU A 132 11.17 19.30 -25.10
CA LEU A 132 11.39 17.86 -25.13
C LEU A 132 10.39 17.20 -26.08
N GLN A 133 10.88 16.34 -26.96
CA GLN A 133 10.00 15.58 -27.85
C GLN A 133 9.17 14.56 -27.05
N ILE A 134 7.86 14.50 -27.31
CA ILE A 134 6.96 13.53 -26.68
C ILE A 134 6.99 12.25 -27.51
N ASN A 135 7.73 11.24 -27.04
CA ASN A 135 7.92 9.93 -27.69
C ASN A 135 8.29 8.84 -26.68
N GLY A 136 8.25 7.57 -27.11
CA GLY A 136 8.55 6.42 -26.26
C GLY A 136 10.00 6.34 -25.76
N ARG A 137 10.91 7.15 -26.31
CA ARG A 137 12.30 7.25 -25.83
C ARG A 137 12.42 8.18 -24.62
N ASN A 138 11.65 9.26 -24.61
CA ASN A 138 11.69 10.26 -23.55
C ASN A 138 10.66 10.00 -22.46
N PHE A 139 9.54 9.38 -22.79
CA PHE A 139 8.46 9.11 -21.84
C PHE A 139 8.17 7.62 -21.80
N THR A 140 7.98 7.09 -20.60
CA THR A 140 7.43 5.76 -20.42
C THR A 140 5.96 5.91 -20.03
N SER A 141 5.09 5.06 -20.59
CA SER A 141 3.65 5.12 -20.33
C SER A 141 3.35 5.14 -18.84
N ASP A 142 2.45 6.03 -18.44
CA ASP A 142 1.91 6.18 -17.09
C ASP A 142 2.94 6.45 -15.99
N MET A 143 4.23 6.52 -16.31
CA MET A 143 5.30 6.93 -15.42
C MET A 143 5.54 8.43 -15.51
N GLN A 144 5.84 9.03 -14.36
CA GLN A 144 6.09 10.45 -14.29
C GLN A 144 7.53 10.78 -14.65
N ARG A 145 7.72 11.59 -15.69
CA ARG A 145 9.02 12.19 -16.01
C ARG A 145 9.21 13.50 -15.28
N LEU A 146 10.26 13.58 -14.48
CA LEU A 146 10.63 14.79 -13.74
C LEU A 146 11.59 15.66 -14.56
N ILE A 147 11.21 16.92 -14.74
CA ILE A 147 11.97 17.95 -15.43
C ILE A 147 12.37 19.01 -14.39
N PRO A 148 13.67 19.24 -14.13
CA PRO A 148 14.10 20.25 -13.16
C PRO A 148 13.70 21.66 -13.63
N LEU A 149 13.19 22.47 -12.71
CA LEU A 149 12.97 23.89 -12.96
C LEU A 149 14.29 24.63 -12.78
N GLU A 150 14.86 25.12 -13.88
CA GLU A 150 16.14 25.84 -13.87
C GLU A 150 15.96 27.37 -13.82
N LYS A 151 14.83 27.89 -14.29
CA LYS A 151 14.53 29.33 -14.32
C LYS A 151 13.33 29.64 -13.44
N PHE A 152 13.52 30.56 -12.49
CA PHE A 152 12.45 30.94 -11.57
C PHE A 152 11.36 31.75 -12.25
N SER A 153 10.10 31.34 -12.07
CA SER A 153 8.91 32.14 -12.31
C SER A 153 7.84 31.78 -11.31
N TYR A 154 7.02 32.76 -10.90
CA TYR A 154 5.84 32.51 -10.07
C TYR A 154 4.79 31.65 -10.80
N SER A 155 4.76 31.74 -12.13
CA SER A 155 3.88 30.95 -12.98
C SER A 155 4.62 30.43 -14.21
N TYR A 156 4.36 29.19 -14.59
CA TYR A 156 4.91 28.58 -15.79
C TYR A 156 3.84 28.41 -16.84
N PHE A 157 4.25 28.43 -18.10
CA PHE A 157 3.37 28.19 -19.24
C PHE A 157 3.81 26.93 -19.94
N LEU A 158 2.93 25.92 -19.95
CA LEU A 158 3.14 24.63 -20.58
C LEU A 158 2.34 24.61 -21.89
N SER A 159 2.94 24.05 -22.92
CA SER A 159 2.27 23.82 -24.20
C SER A 159 2.96 22.71 -24.96
N ASN A 160 2.29 22.27 -26.02
CA ASN A 160 2.91 21.47 -27.07
C ASN A 160 2.74 22.11 -28.44
N THR A 161 3.58 21.70 -29.37
CA THR A 161 3.58 22.21 -30.75
C THR A 161 2.35 21.79 -31.56
N LEU A 162 1.57 20.81 -31.08
CA LEU A 162 0.37 20.33 -31.79
C LEU A 162 -0.80 21.31 -31.68
N ASN A 163 -1.10 21.80 -30.47
CA ASN A 163 -2.22 22.72 -30.23
C ASN A 163 -1.78 24.17 -29.98
N GLY A 164 -0.52 24.40 -29.61
CA GLY A 164 0.03 25.72 -29.30
C GLY A 164 -0.64 26.42 -28.10
N VAL A 165 -1.47 25.71 -27.32
CA VAL A 165 -2.23 26.27 -26.22
C VAL A 165 -1.31 26.40 -25.01
N LYS A 166 -1.00 27.64 -24.64
CA LYS A 166 -0.10 27.97 -23.52
C LYS A 166 -0.88 28.04 -22.22
N ARG A 167 -0.88 26.94 -21.47
CA ARG A 167 -1.59 26.82 -20.20
C ARG A 167 -0.77 27.37 -19.06
N LYS A 168 -1.36 28.28 -18.27
CA LYS A 168 -0.71 28.88 -17.10
C LYS A 168 -0.85 27.97 -15.89
N TYR A 169 0.26 27.68 -15.24
CA TYR A 169 0.33 27.02 -13.94
C TYR A 169 0.95 27.95 -12.92
N GLU A 170 0.20 28.26 -11.87
CA GLU A 170 0.71 29.01 -10.72
C GLU A 170 1.45 28.05 -9.80
N VAL A 171 2.72 28.34 -9.52
CA VAL A 171 3.60 27.42 -8.79
C VAL A 171 4.05 28.04 -7.47
N PHE A 172 4.50 29.29 -7.51
CA PHE A 172 4.92 30.00 -6.30
C PHE A 172 3.95 31.11 -5.97
N ASN A 173 3.71 31.28 -4.67
CA ASN A 173 2.88 32.34 -4.15
C ASN A 173 3.48 33.71 -4.47
N ASN A 174 2.67 34.58 -5.06
CA ASN A 174 3.06 35.95 -5.45
C ASN A 174 2.38 37.03 -4.58
N VAL A 175 1.62 36.62 -3.56
CA VAL A 175 0.95 37.55 -2.63
C VAL A 175 2.02 38.31 -1.85
N ALA A 176 1.82 39.63 -1.69
CA ALA A 176 2.69 40.49 -0.90
C ALA A 176 2.84 39.95 0.54
N ASN A 177 3.99 40.18 1.18
CA ASN A 177 4.35 39.75 2.56
C ASN A 177 4.88 38.32 2.73
N ASN A 178 5.93 37.92 1.99
CA ASN A 178 6.63 36.65 2.24
C ASN A 178 5.67 35.45 2.38
N ALA A 179 4.67 35.36 1.51
CA ALA A 179 3.68 34.30 1.60
C ALA A 179 4.33 32.94 1.30
N ALA A 180 3.96 31.92 2.09
CA ALA A 180 4.47 30.57 1.90
C ALA A 180 3.82 29.90 0.69
N THR A 181 4.60 29.07 0.00
CA THR A 181 4.09 28.10 -0.99
C THR A 181 4.09 26.72 -0.35
N PHE A 182 2.95 26.03 -0.35
CA PHE A 182 2.78 24.73 0.31
C PHE A 182 2.95 23.57 -0.66
N PHE A 183 3.69 22.56 -0.21
CA PHE A 183 3.84 21.27 -0.87
C PHE A 183 3.49 20.17 0.14
N LYS A 184 2.53 19.32 -0.20
CA LYS A 184 2.15 18.14 0.58
C LYS A 184 3.24 17.08 0.48
N MET A 185 3.78 16.62 1.60
CA MET A 185 4.79 15.57 1.59
C MET A 185 4.17 14.24 1.19
N GLN A 186 4.83 13.53 0.27
CA GLN A 186 4.59 12.12 -0.02
C GLN A 186 5.48 11.31 0.94
N VAL A 187 4.89 10.29 1.58
CA VAL A 187 5.57 9.51 2.61
C VAL A 187 6.60 8.60 1.94
N GLY A 188 7.87 8.77 2.30
CA GLY A 188 9.00 7.91 1.96
C GLY A 188 10.02 7.92 3.10
N ASP A 189 10.85 6.88 3.21
CA ASP A 189 11.84 6.76 4.26
C ASP A 189 13.00 7.75 4.06
N SER A 190 13.25 8.59 5.07
CA SER A 190 14.34 9.60 5.22
C SER A 190 14.44 10.70 4.15
N ASP A 191 14.18 10.36 2.89
CA ASP A 191 14.12 11.23 1.73
C ASP A 191 12.67 11.39 1.31
N TYR A 192 12.23 12.63 1.10
CA TYR A 192 10.85 12.94 0.76
C TYR A 192 10.77 13.76 -0.51
N ARG A 193 9.69 13.51 -1.25
CA ARG A 193 9.20 14.40 -2.30
C ARG A 193 7.94 15.06 -1.80
N ALA A 194 7.80 16.36 -2.06
CA ALA A 194 6.62 17.11 -1.69
C ALA A 194 5.93 17.66 -2.94
N LYS A 195 4.66 17.32 -3.13
CA LYS A 195 3.83 17.73 -4.27
C LYS A 195 3.15 19.07 -3.99
N LEU A 196 3.17 19.99 -4.94
CA LEU A 196 2.54 21.32 -4.82
C LEU A 196 1.06 21.19 -4.47
N VAL A 197 0.62 21.92 -3.45
CA VAL A 197 -0.80 22.08 -3.13
C VAL A 197 -1.39 23.10 -4.11
N ARG A 198 -2.18 22.61 -5.07
CA ARG A 198 -2.81 23.47 -6.11
C ARG A 198 -4.07 24.17 -5.64
N SER A 199 -4.76 23.57 -4.67
CA SER A 199 -5.96 24.16 -4.09
C SER A 199 -5.58 25.25 -3.08
N ALA A 200 -6.52 26.15 -2.82
CA ALA A 200 -6.42 27.07 -1.69
C ALA A 200 -6.74 26.38 -0.35
N VAL A 201 -6.77 25.04 -0.27
CA VAL A 201 -7.21 24.30 0.92
C VAL A 201 -6.07 23.44 1.46
N LEU A 202 -5.76 23.65 2.73
CA LEU A 202 -4.82 22.86 3.52
C LEU A 202 -5.60 22.02 4.53
N TYR A 203 -4.99 20.94 5.01
CA TYR A 203 -5.63 19.99 5.90
C TYR A 203 -4.82 19.79 7.18
N THR A 204 -5.51 19.67 8.31
CA THR A 204 -4.85 19.39 9.59
C THR A 204 -4.20 18.01 9.60
N ASN A 205 -3.18 17.81 10.43
CA ASN A 205 -2.47 16.54 10.62
C ASN A 205 -1.83 15.96 9.34
N ILE A 206 -1.57 16.81 8.35
CA ILE A 206 -0.82 16.46 7.14
C ILE A 206 0.55 17.16 7.20
N PRO A 207 1.64 16.43 6.92
CA PRO A 207 2.97 17.02 6.82
C PRO A 207 3.12 17.81 5.51
N TYR A 208 3.58 19.05 5.64
CA TYR A 208 3.84 19.95 4.54
C TYR A 208 5.29 20.42 4.54
N PHE A 209 5.88 20.46 3.36
CA PHE A 209 7.03 21.31 3.06
C PHE A 209 6.50 22.69 2.63
N ILE A 210 6.98 23.74 3.29
CA ILE A 210 6.69 25.11 2.88
C ILE A 210 7.95 25.82 2.41
N ALA A 211 7.83 26.55 1.30
CA ALA A 211 8.90 27.33 0.73
C ALA A 211 8.56 28.83 0.80
N PHE A 212 9.47 29.60 1.37
CA PHE A 212 9.50 31.06 1.26
C PHE A 212 10.57 31.47 0.27
N GLN A 213 10.23 32.35 -0.66
CA GLN A 213 11.17 32.91 -1.62
C GLN A 213 11.76 34.23 -1.07
N SER A 214 13.10 34.35 -1.14
CA SER A 214 13.78 35.58 -0.74
C SER A 214 13.54 36.72 -1.73
N GLN A 215 12.90 37.81 -1.29
CA GLN A 215 12.74 38.99 -2.12
C GLN A 215 13.92 39.99 -2.06
N SER A 216 14.92 39.81 -1.17
CA SER A 216 16.03 40.76 -1.01
C SER A 216 17.41 40.10 -0.82
N HIS A 217 18.47 40.80 -1.27
CA HIS A 217 19.86 40.38 -1.06
C HIS A 217 20.29 40.37 0.42
N HIS A 218 19.57 41.09 1.29
CA HIS A 218 19.80 41.18 2.73
C HIS A 218 18.70 40.46 3.53
N TRP A 219 18.29 39.28 3.07
CA TRP A 219 17.26 38.52 3.76
C TRP A 219 17.80 37.86 5.02
N SER A 220 17.50 38.46 6.17
CA SER A 220 17.27 37.69 7.38
C SER A 220 15.82 37.20 7.30
N PRO A 221 15.56 35.88 7.29
CA PRO A 221 14.18 35.43 7.44
C PRO A 221 13.69 35.99 8.77
N ILE A 222 12.75 36.93 8.71
CA ILE A 222 11.93 37.23 9.88
C ILE A 222 11.42 35.86 10.29
N ASP A 223 11.85 35.41 11.46
CA ASP A 223 11.44 34.13 11.99
C ASP A 223 9.95 34.30 12.26
N ILE A 224 9.13 33.97 11.25
CA ILE A 224 7.68 34.06 11.34
C ILE A 224 7.35 33.17 12.52
N ARG A 225 6.97 33.79 13.64
CA ARG A 225 6.57 33.07 14.84
C ARG A 225 5.27 32.38 14.49
N LEU A 226 5.38 31.15 14.05
CA LEU A 226 4.23 30.32 13.74
C LEU A 226 3.51 30.02 15.08
N PRO A 227 2.16 30.00 15.07
CA PRO A 227 1.37 29.58 16.23
C PRO A 227 1.81 28.21 16.76
N ARG A 228 1.57 27.93 18.04
CA ARG A 228 2.02 26.69 18.70
C ARG A 228 1.42 25.42 18.07
N GLU A 229 0.23 25.55 17.49
CA GLU A 229 -0.48 24.48 16.81
C GLU A 229 0.09 24.19 15.41
N ILE A 230 1.07 24.97 14.95
CA ILE A 230 1.90 24.64 13.79
C ILE A 230 3.22 24.06 14.30
N ARG A 231 3.32 22.73 14.28
CA ARG A 231 4.53 22.03 14.70
C ARG A 231 5.55 22.06 13.57
N VAL A 232 6.67 22.73 13.79
CA VAL A 232 7.80 22.77 12.84
C VAL A 232 8.79 21.68 13.21
N GLU A 233 9.07 20.78 12.27
CA GLU A 233 10.02 19.68 12.46
C GLU A 233 11.44 20.06 12.03
N SER A 234 11.56 20.79 10.92
CA SER A 234 12.87 21.26 10.45
C SER A 234 12.76 22.61 9.74
N THR A 235 13.87 23.35 9.71
CA THR A 235 14.02 24.61 8.98
C THR A 235 15.39 24.61 8.32
N PHE A 236 15.46 24.91 7.04
CA PHE A 236 16.72 24.94 6.29
C PHE A 236 16.68 25.98 5.17
N LYS A 237 17.86 26.48 4.78
CA LYS A 237 18.03 27.38 3.64
C LYS A 237 18.58 26.59 2.45
N PHE A 238 18.14 26.93 1.25
CA PHE A 238 18.63 26.30 0.03
C PHE A 238 18.57 27.28 -1.14
N GLU A 239 19.29 26.99 -2.22
CA GLU A 239 19.37 27.82 -3.40
C GLU A 239 19.05 26.97 -4.64
N THR A 240 18.16 27.47 -5.48
CA THR A 240 17.72 26.81 -6.70
C THR A 240 17.13 27.86 -7.65
N MET A 241 17.16 27.61 -8.97
CA MET A 241 16.70 28.56 -9.99
C MET A 241 17.32 29.98 -9.88
N GLY A 242 18.55 30.08 -9.35
CA GLY A 242 19.22 31.36 -9.07
C GLY A 242 18.55 32.20 -7.98
N ARG A 243 17.78 31.57 -7.08
CA ARG A 243 17.07 32.23 -5.96
C ARG A 243 17.35 31.50 -4.65
N LYS A 244 17.40 32.26 -3.56
CA LYS A 244 17.51 31.72 -2.21
C LYS A 244 16.12 31.49 -1.61
N PHE A 245 15.95 30.35 -0.96
CA PHE A 245 14.71 29.93 -0.33
C PHE A 245 14.93 29.57 1.14
N LEU A 246 13.88 29.75 1.93
CA LEU A 246 13.76 29.17 3.27
C LEU A 246 12.72 28.07 3.22
N GLY A 247 13.13 26.84 3.51
CA GLY A 247 12.27 25.67 3.65
C GLY A 247 11.93 25.43 5.11
N LYS A 248 10.66 25.09 5.40
CA LYS A 248 10.26 24.52 6.69
C LYS A 248 9.42 23.26 6.45
N ILE A 249 9.65 22.22 7.25
CA ILE A 249 8.75 21.07 7.35
C ILE A 249 7.84 21.31 8.54
N LEU A 250 6.53 21.27 8.33
CA LEU A 250 5.57 21.52 9.40
C LEU A 250 4.31 20.66 9.27
N THR A 251 3.62 20.52 10.39
CA THR A 251 2.29 19.91 10.49
C THR A 251 1.37 20.83 11.27
N ILE A 252 0.18 21.11 10.74
CA ILE A 252 -0.83 21.93 11.40
C ILE A 252 -1.74 21.00 12.21
N THR A 253 -1.65 21.03 13.53
CA THR A 253 -2.32 20.05 14.40
C THR A 253 -3.78 20.41 14.71
N ALA A 254 -4.10 21.70 14.75
CA ALA A 254 -5.44 22.19 15.07
C ALA A 254 -5.79 23.45 14.29
N LYS A 255 -7.11 23.65 14.09
CA LYS A 255 -7.67 24.86 13.48
C LYS A 255 -8.00 25.88 14.57
N THR A 256 -7.41 27.06 14.47
CA THR A 256 -7.66 28.20 15.37
C THR A 256 -7.87 29.47 14.54
N ALA A 257 -8.57 30.47 15.09
CA ALA A 257 -8.82 31.74 14.38
C ALA A 257 -7.52 32.46 13.97
N GLN A 258 -6.46 32.33 14.77
CA GLN A 258 -5.14 32.87 14.46
C GLN A 258 -4.51 32.18 13.25
N ILE A 259 -4.60 30.85 13.16
CA ILE A 259 -4.08 30.08 12.02
C ILE A 259 -4.90 30.37 10.77
N ASP A 260 -6.23 30.43 10.88
CA ASP A 260 -7.09 30.74 9.73
C ASP A 260 -6.74 32.12 9.16
N SER A 261 -6.55 33.14 10.01
CA SER A 261 -6.13 34.48 9.57
C SER A 261 -4.76 34.48 8.90
N LEU A 262 -3.79 33.75 9.47
CA LEU A 262 -2.44 33.61 8.90
C LEU A 262 -2.47 32.95 7.53
N LEU A 263 -3.12 31.79 7.42
CA LEU A 263 -3.21 31.05 6.16
C LEU A 263 -4.01 31.81 5.12
N PHE A 264 -5.08 32.50 5.53
CA PHE A 264 -5.87 33.35 4.64
C PHE A 264 -5.03 34.50 4.06
N SER A 265 -4.13 35.09 4.86
CA SER A 265 -3.18 36.09 4.37
C SER A 265 -2.20 35.55 3.32
N TRP A 266 -1.97 34.22 3.31
CA TRP A 266 -1.20 33.52 2.29
C TRP A 266 -2.06 32.95 1.16
N GLY A 267 -3.38 33.18 1.17
CA GLY A 267 -4.30 32.68 0.16
C GLY A 267 -4.79 31.24 0.38
N TYR A 268 -4.64 30.70 1.59
CA TYR A 268 -5.08 29.36 1.95
C TYR A 268 -6.19 29.36 3.02
N GLN A 269 -6.96 28.28 3.05
CA GLN A 269 -7.98 27.97 4.05
C GLN A 269 -7.63 26.62 4.69
N LEU A 270 -7.97 26.45 5.96
CA LEU A 270 -7.70 25.20 6.68
C LEU A 270 -8.99 24.40 6.90
N GLU A 271 -8.93 23.12 6.55
CA GLU A 271 -9.98 22.14 6.80
C GLU A 271 -9.46 20.98 7.65
N SER A 272 -10.39 20.26 8.28
CA SER A 272 -10.06 19.00 8.97
C SER A 272 -9.72 17.93 7.95
N SER A 273 -8.64 17.18 8.19
CA SER A 273 -8.30 16.02 7.37
C SER A 273 -9.31 14.89 7.52
N GLU A 274 -9.53 14.21 6.41
CA GLU A 274 -10.19 12.91 6.35
C GLU A 274 -9.15 11.79 6.42
N LYS A 275 -9.56 10.63 6.90
CA LYS A 275 -8.76 9.40 6.86
C LYS A 275 -9.38 8.41 5.90
N LEU A 276 -8.52 7.71 5.18
CA LEU A 276 -8.86 6.58 4.31
C LEU A 276 -7.76 5.53 4.46
N THR A 277 -8.14 4.29 4.68
CA THR A 277 -7.18 3.21 4.94
C THR A 277 -7.72 1.90 4.39
N LEU A 278 -6.89 1.19 3.63
CA LEU A 278 -7.15 -0.20 3.26
C LEU A 278 -6.91 -1.08 4.48
N LEU A 279 -7.94 -1.79 4.94
CA LEU A 279 -7.84 -2.72 6.07
C LEU A 279 -7.56 -4.15 5.60
N TRP A 280 -8.13 -4.54 4.46
CA TRP A 280 -8.00 -5.87 3.87
C TRP A 280 -8.35 -5.80 2.37
N PRO A 281 -7.71 -6.57 1.48
CA PRO A 281 -6.61 -7.52 1.72
C PRO A 281 -5.27 -6.81 2.01
N PRO A 282 -4.23 -7.55 2.42
CA PRO A 282 -2.87 -7.04 2.37
C PRO A 282 -2.54 -6.58 0.95
N ALA A 283 -1.86 -5.45 0.83
CA ALA A 283 -1.50 -4.86 -0.44
C ALA A 283 0.00 -4.66 -0.55
N ILE A 284 0.51 -4.78 -1.77
CA ILE A 284 1.85 -4.34 -2.12
C ILE A 284 1.75 -2.87 -2.55
N LEU A 285 2.53 -2.00 -1.90
CA LEU A 285 2.60 -0.58 -2.25
C LEU A 285 3.64 -0.37 -3.35
N SER A 286 3.23 0.22 -4.48
CA SER A 286 4.11 0.59 -5.59
C SER A 286 3.71 1.97 -6.12
N GLU A 287 4.59 2.96 -6.01
CA GLU A 287 4.40 4.33 -6.55
C GLU A 287 3.01 4.96 -6.27
N ASP A 288 2.53 4.88 -5.03
CA ASP A 288 1.20 5.34 -4.55
C ASP A 288 -0.01 4.45 -4.96
N ILE A 289 0.24 3.28 -5.55
CA ILE A 289 -0.78 2.28 -5.90
C ILE A 289 -0.70 1.11 -4.93
N SER A 290 -1.84 0.73 -4.37
CA SER A 290 -2.00 -0.47 -3.55
C SER A 290 -2.44 -1.63 -4.44
N ILE A 291 -1.51 -2.53 -4.74
CA ILE A 291 -1.77 -3.71 -5.57
C ILE A 291 -2.36 -4.80 -4.67
N ILE A 292 -3.54 -5.30 -5.05
CA ILE A 292 -4.27 -6.31 -4.29
C ILE A 292 -4.60 -7.54 -5.12
N ASN A 293 -4.61 -8.70 -4.47
CA ASN A 293 -5.02 -9.98 -5.06
C ASN A 293 -6.25 -10.52 -4.32
N ALA A 294 -7.37 -9.81 -4.42
CA ALA A 294 -8.66 -10.25 -3.91
C ALA A 294 -9.80 -9.58 -4.67
N ASP A 295 -10.95 -10.25 -4.72
CA ASP A 295 -12.15 -9.76 -5.41
C ASP A 295 -12.92 -8.71 -4.59
N THR A 296 -12.55 -8.52 -3.32
CA THR A 296 -13.19 -7.57 -2.41
C THR A 296 -12.17 -6.90 -1.51
N ALA A 297 -12.35 -5.61 -1.25
CA ALA A 297 -11.54 -4.83 -0.32
C ALA A 297 -12.40 -4.18 0.76
N TYR A 298 -11.81 -4.00 1.94
CA TYR A 298 -12.43 -3.40 3.12
C TYR A 298 -11.68 -2.11 3.43
N LEU A 299 -12.42 -1.00 3.38
CA LEU A 299 -11.88 0.33 3.58
C LEU A 299 -12.43 0.93 4.86
N TYR A 300 -11.52 1.51 5.65
CA TYR A 300 -11.88 2.45 6.69
C TYR A 300 -11.87 3.87 6.13
N SER A 301 -12.93 4.64 6.34
CA SER A 301 -13.00 6.06 5.94
C SER A 301 -13.75 6.90 6.97
N THR A 302 -13.31 8.14 7.20
CA THR A 302 -14.05 9.11 8.03
C THR A 302 -15.25 9.74 7.32
N PHE A 303 -15.46 9.36 6.06
CA PHE A 303 -16.53 9.81 5.21
C PHE A 303 -17.24 8.64 4.54
N GLU A 304 -18.49 8.87 4.16
CA GLU A 304 -19.26 7.91 3.37
C GLU A 304 -18.74 7.82 1.92
N LEU A 305 -18.53 6.59 1.43
CA LEU A 305 -18.20 6.33 0.03
C LEU A 305 -19.45 6.50 -0.82
N GLN A 306 -19.37 7.37 -1.83
CA GLN A 306 -20.44 7.72 -2.74
C GLN A 306 -20.02 7.35 -4.16
N ALA A 307 -20.73 6.38 -4.74
CA ALA A 307 -20.53 5.92 -6.11
C ALA A 307 -20.47 7.10 -7.09
N HIS A 308 -19.41 7.15 -7.90
CA HIS A 308 -19.09 8.23 -8.84
C HIS A 308 -19.00 9.64 -8.24
N GLY A 309 -18.99 9.77 -6.90
CA GLY A 309 -18.84 11.04 -6.18
C GLY A 309 -17.45 11.18 -5.56
N ASN A 310 -17.00 10.14 -4.84
CA ASN A 310 -15.66 10.08 -4.24
C ASN A 310 -14.98 8.71 -4.43
N ILE A 311 -15.61 7.80 -5.16
CA ILE A 311 -15.06 6.53 -5.60
C ILE A 311 -15.57 6.22 -7.01
N ASN A 312 -14.73 5.70 -7.89
CA ASN A 312 -15.04 5.41 -9.30
C ASN A 312 -15.76 4.07 -9.55
N VAL A 313 -16.60 3.62 -8.61
CA VAL A 313 -17.36 2.36 -8.70
C VAL A 313 -18.87 2.62 -8.68
N HIS A 314 -19.66 1.61 -9.06
CA HIS A 314 -21.12 1.71 -9.01
C HIS A 314 -21.65 1.47 -7.59
N SER A 315 -22.87 1.92 -7.33
CA SER A 315 -23.49 1.76 -6.01
C SER A 315 -23.67 0.30 -5.61
N GLU A 316 -23.86 -0.60 -6.58
CA GLU A 316 -23.96 -2.05 -6.36
C GLU A 316 -22.64 -2.68 -5.88
N ASP A 317 -21.51 -2.04 -6.19
CA ASP A 317 -20.18 -2.51 -5.78
C ASP A 317 -19.83 -2.04 -4.35
N ILE A 318 -20.68 -1.23 -3.71
CA ILE A 318 -20.42 -0.62 -2.39
C ILE A 318 -21.40 -1.20 -1.37
N THR A 319 -20.87 -1.89 -0.36
CA THR A 319 -21.65 -2.41 0.77
C THR A 319 -21.16 -1.76 2.06
N LYS A 320 -21.99 -0.89 2.66
CA LYS A 320 -21.74 -0.33 3.99
C LYS A 320 -21.94 -1.44 5.04
N ILE A 321 -20.91 -1.69 5.86
CA ILE A 321 -20.99 -2.69 6.93
C ILE A 321 -21.38 -2.00 8.24
N VAL A 322 -20.57 -1.04 8.67
CA VAL A 322 -20.80 -0.19 9.83
C VAL A 322 -20.27 1.22 9.55
N ASP A 323 -20.48 2.15 10.48
CA ASP A 323 -19.95 3.50 10.32
C ASP A 323 -18.42 3.49 10.19
N GLY A 324 -17.96 4.11 9.10
CA GLY A 324 -16.56 4.16 8.72
C GLY A 324 -16.00 2.90 8.08
N LEU A 325 -16.73 1.77 8.02
CA LEU A 325 -16.27 0.53 7.37
C LEU A 325 -17.12 0.17 6.16
N THR A 326 -16.49 0.16 4.99
CA THR A 326 -17.15 -0.15 3.72
C THR A 326 -16.45 -1.31 3.01
N LYS A 327 -17.23 -2.27 2.53
CA LYS A 327 -16.77 -3.31 1.63
C LYS A 327 -17.00 -2.85 0.20
N ILE A 328 -15.98 -3.00 -0.64
CA ILE A 328 -16.05 -2.70 -2.07
C ILE A 328 -15.70 -3.94 -2.90
N ALA A 329 -16.42 -4.17 -3.98
CA ALA A 329 -16.03 -5.14 -5.00
C ALA A 329 -14.83 -4.58 -5.77
N VAL A 330 -13.79 -5.40 -5.94
CA VAL A 330 -12.54 -4.97 -6.56
C VAL A 330 -12.66 -5.12 -8.08
N LYS A 331 -12.38 -4.01 -8.77
CA LYS A 331 -12.30 -3.90 -10.23
C LYS A 331 -10.84 -3.62 -10.62
N PRO A 332 -10.46 -3.75 -11.90
CA PRO A 332 -9.06 -3.62 -12.33
C PRO A 332 -8.35 -2.39 -11.78
N ARG A 333 -9.08 -1.27 -11.69
CA ARG A 333 -8.58 -0.03 -11.13
C ARG A 333 -9.65 0.73 -10.36
N ILE A 334 -9.52 0.77 -9.05
CA ILE A 334 -10.39 1.55 -8.17
C ILE A 334 -9.63 2.76 -7.66
N LYS A 335 -10.27 3.91 -7.70
CA LYS A 335 -9.75 5.15 -7.17
C LYS A 335 -10.76 5.79 -6.24
N VAL A 336 -10.32 6.04 -5.01
CA VAL A 336 -11.06 6.75 -3.98
C VAL A 336 -10.37 8.08 -3.72
N TYR A 337 -11.13 9.17 -3.73
CA TYR A 337 -10.61 10.51 -3.51
C TYR A 337 -11.64 11.39 -2.81
N LYS A 338 -11.28 11.92 -1.64
CA LYS A 338 -12.02 12.98 -0.94
C LYS A 338 -11.07 13.85 -0.12
N LYS A 339 -11.08 15.17 -0.36
CA LYS A 339 -10.23 16.12 0.35
C LYS A 339 -8.74 15.70 0.28
N ASN A 340 -8.08 15.48 1.41
CA ASN A 340 -6.69 15.03 1.50
C ASN A 340 -6.50 13.51 1.33
N ALA A 341 -7.58 12.74 1.38
CA ALA A 341 -7.54 11.28 1.36
C ALA A 341 -7.64 10.76 -0.07
N GLU A 342 -6.63 10.01 -0.50
CA GLU A 342 -6.53 9.36 -1.81
C GLU A 342 -6.09 7.91 -1.61
N LEU A 343 -6.69 7.00 -2.37
CA LEU A 343 -6.30 5.60 -2.43
C LEU A 343 -6.52 5.10 -3.86
N MET A 344 -5.50 4.47 -4.43
CA MET A 344 -5.59 3.76 -5.70
C MET A 344 -5.38 2.27 -5.44
N LEU A 345 -6.34 1.45 -5.87
CA LEU A 345 -6.27 0.00 -5.81
C LEU A 345 -6.20 -0.53 -7.23
N GLU A 346 -5.25 -1.41 -7.49
CA GLU A 346 -5.17 -2.14 -8.75
C GLU A 346 -5.13 -3.64 -8.45
N THR A 347 -5.86 -4.42 -9.24
CA THR A 347 -5.77 -5.87 -9.15
C THR A 347 -4.53 -6.33 -9.89
N CYS A 348 -3.69 -7.12 -9.23
CA CYS A 348 -2.76 -7.96 -9.97
C CYS A 348 -3.57 -9.10 -10.60
N GLU A 349 -3.36 -9.38 -11.89
CA GLU A 349 -3.82 -10.66 -12.42
C GLU A 349 -3.13 -11.76 -11.60
N ARG A 350 -3.89 -12.80 -11.26
CA ARG A 350 -3.28 -14.03 -10.77
C ARG A 350 -2.44 -14.55 -11.93
N GLU A 351 -1.16 -14.18 -12.01
CA GLU A 351 -0.18 -15.17 -12.42
C GLU A 351 -0.50 -16.34 -11.51
N THR A 352 -1.00 -17.42 -12.10
CA THR A 352 -1.15 -18.68 -11.40
C THR A 352 0.21 -18.93 -10.82
N ASP A 353 0.41 -18.59 -9.54
CA ASP A 353 1.58 -18.92 -8.78
C ASP A 353 1.73 -20.40 -9.07
N THR A 354 2.71 -20.74 -9.90
CA THR A 354 3.32 -22.05 -9.89
C THR A 354 3.92 -22.07 -8.50
N HIS A 355 3.07 -22.37 -7.51
CA HIS A 355 3.48 -22.58 -6.14
C HIS A 355 4.64 -23.53 -6.30
N ILE A 356 5.83 -23.06 -5.94
CA ILE A 356 7.00 -23.94 -5.91
C ILE A 356 6.61 -24.94 -4.83
N ASN A 357 6.02 -26.05 -5.25
CA ASN A 357 5.75 -27.19 -4.39
C ASN A 357 7.12 -27.75 -4.08
N ILE A 358 7.76 -27.18 -3.05
CA ILE A 358 8.96 -27.73 -2.47
C ILE A 358 8.53 -29.06 -1.86
N LEU A 359 8.80 -30.14 -2.57
CA LEU A 359 8.54 -31.49 -2.12
C LEU A 359 9.39 -31.75 -0.89
N VAL A 360 8.75 -31.81 0.28
CA VAL A 360 9.42 -32.14 1.53
C VAL A 360 9.77 -33.63 1.52
N ALA A 361 11.05 -33.96 1.39
CA ALA A 361 11.52 -35.33 1.47
C ALA A 361 11.36 -35.86 2.89
N ARG A 362 10.68 -37.00 3.06
CA ARG A 362 10.53 -37.67 4.36
C ARG A 362 11.32 -38.95 4.38
N THR A 363 12.19 -39.10 5.37
CA THR A 363 13.01 -40.30 5.57
C THR A 363 12.88 -40.79 7.01
N VAL A 364 13.14 -42.08 7.22
CA VAL A 364 13.03 -42.73 8.53
C VAL A 364 14.37 -43.36 8.85
N GLU A 365 15.02 -42.91 9.92
CA GLU A 365 16.34 -43.41 10.32
C GLU A 365 16.45 -43.59 11.84
N LYS A 366 17.26 -44.55 12.26
CA LYS A 366 17.59 -44.75 13.69
C LYS A 366 18.74 -43.84 14.12
N ASN A 367 19.73 -43.68 13.24
CA ASN A 367 20.90 -42.83 13.43
C ASN A 367 21.06 -41.96 12.18
N TYR A 368 20.76 -40.68 12.31
CA TYR A 368 20.87 -39.74 11.20
C TYR A 368 22.21 -39.03 11.22
N ARG A 369 22.95 -39.07 10.09
CA ARG A 369 24.19 -38.31 9.94
C ARG A 369 23.92 -37.01 9.20
N VAL A 370 24.18 -35.90 9.89
CA VAL A 370 23.83 -34.56 9.43
C VAL A 370 24.71 -34.15 8.23
N PRO A 371 24.13 -33.82 7.06
CA PRO A 371 24.87 -33.51 5.84
C PRO A 371 25.45 -32.09 5.80
N ASP A 372 24.85 -31.14 6.53
CA ASP A 372 25.15 -29.70 6.51
C ASP A 372 24.78 -28.99 7.83
N ASP A 373 25.07 -27.68 7.91
CA ASP A 373 24.83 -26.86 9.10
C ASP A 373 23.46 -26.14 9.10
N VAL A 374 22.49 -26.63 8.31
CA VAL A 374 21.13 -26.04 8.19
C VAL A 374 20.02 -27.02 8.63
N SER A 375 20.41 -28.02 9.41
CA SER A 375 19.51 -29.03 10.00
C SER A 375 19.22 -28.73 11.47
N PHE A 376 17.98 -28.95 11.91
CA PHE A 376 17.54 -28.69 13.28
C PHE A 376 16.89 -29.93 13.89
N LEU A 377 17.30 -30.31 15.09
CA LEU A 377 16.68 -31.35 15.89
C LEU A 377 15.54 -30.75 16.72
N PHE A 378 14.34 -31.27 16.54
CA PHE A 378 13.17 -30.99 17.34
C PHE A 378 12.98 -32.15 18.31
N ASN A 379 12.84 -31.86 19.61
CA ASN A 379 12.48 -32.84 20.63
C ASN A 379 11.70 -32.17 21.78
N ARG A 380 11.34 -32.93 22.81
CA ARG A 380 10.60 -32.41 23.98
C ARG A 380 11.32 -31.30 24.76
N SER A 381 12.63 -31.18 24.62
CA SER A 381 13.45 -30.14 25.27
C SER A 381 13.58 -28.86 24.43
N GLY A 382 13.07 -28.86 23.19
CA GLY A 382 13.07 -27.69 22.31
C GLY A 382 13.72 -27.97 20.95
N VAL A 383 14.28 -26.93 20.35
CA VAL A 383 14.90 -26.96 19.02
C VAL A 383 16.41 -26.71 19.16
N LEU A 384 17.21 -27.58 18.55
CA LEU A 384 18.67 -27.49 18.55
C LEU A 384 19.21 -27.46 17.11
N LEU A 385 20.10 -26.52 16.81
CA LEU A 385 20.84 -26.50 15.55
C LEU A 385 21.86 -27.64 15.52
N LEU A 386 21.90 -28.39 14.42
CA LEU A 386 22.85 -29.48 14.22
C LEU A 386 23.98 -29.03 13.30
N SER A 387 25.22 -29.40 13.68
CA SER A 387 26.39 -29.17 12.83
C SER A 387 26.65 -30.35 11.89
N LYS A 388 27.23 -30.04 10.73
CA LYS A 388 27.64 -31.00 9.72
C LYS A 388 28.51 -32.10 10.30
N GLY A 389 28.19 -33.34 9.96
CA GLY A 389 28.95 -34.53 10.36
C GLY A 389 28.58 -35.09 11.72
N VAL A 390 27.75 -34.40 12.52
CA VAL A 390 27.19 -34.96 13.76
C VAL A 390 26.25 -36.12 13.43
N THR A 391 26.33 -37.19 14.22
CA THR A 391 25.38 -38.31 14.14
C THR A 391 24.40 -38.18 15.30
N VAL A 392 23.12 -38.06 14.98
CA VAL A 392 22.03 -37.94 15.94
C VAL A 392 21.31 -39.27 16.05
N GLN A 393 21.17 -39.77 17.28
CA GLN A 393 20.34 -40.93 17.56
C GLN A 393 18.88 -40.47 17.70
N MET A 394 18.00 -41.01 16.86
CA MET A 394 16.60 -40.60 16.81
C MET A 394 15.82 -41.28 17.94
N THR A 395 15.18 -40.47 18.78
CA THR A 395 14.23 -40.92 19.81
C THR A 395 12.79 -40.83 19.28
N PRO A 396 11.82 -41.56 19.87
CA PRO A 396 10.44 -41.60 19.39
C PRO A 396 9.75 -40.23 19.29
N ASP A 397 10.16 -39.27 20.12
CA ASP A 397 9.63 -37.91 20.16
C ASP A 397 10.56 -36.88 19.49
N SER A 398 11.50 -37.34 18.66
CA SER A 398 12.44 -36.46 17.96
C SER A 398 12.29 -36.52 16.46
N GLU A 399 12.44 -35.38 15.80
CA GLU A 399 12.53 -35.28 14.35
C GLU A 399 13.63 -34.29 13.96
N VAL A 400 14.30 -34.53 12.84
CA VAL A 400 15.25 -33.57 12.27
C VAL A 400 14.59 -32.91 11.07
N ARG A 401 14.63 -31.58 11.03
CA ARG A 401 14.13 -30.78 9.91
C ARG A 401 15.27 -30.07 9.20
N HIS A 402 15.29 -30.15 7.88
CA HIS A 402 16.28 -29.51 7.03
C HIS A 402 15.64 -28.36 6.24
N TYR A 403 16.39 -27.27 6.08
CA TYR A 403 15.91 -26.06 5.41
C TYR A 403 16.88 -25.56 4.34
N THR A 404 16.38 -25.31 3.14
CA THR A 404 17.13 -24.64 2.07
C THR A 404 16.52 -23.27 1.80
N ASN A 405 17.32 -22.21 1.85
CA ASN A 405 16.88 -20.82 1.62
C ASN A 405 15.69 -20.39 2.51
N GLY A 406 15.60 -20.93 3.72
CA GLY A 406 14.50 -20.64 4.67
C GLY A 406 13.24 -21.48 4.48
N TYR A 407 13.17 -22.34 3.48
CA TYR A 407 12.05 -23.24 3.23
C TYR A 407 12.35 -24.66 3.73
N LEU A 408 11.35 -25.30 4.34
CA LEU A 408 11.44 -26.71 4.76
C LEU A 408 11.41 -27.60 3.52
N ASP A 409 12.40 -28.46 3.36
CA ASP A 409 12.51 -29.39 2.23
C ASP A 409 12.88 -30.82 2.66
N GLY A 410 13.19 -31.05 3.94
CA GLY A 410 13.50 -32.39 4.46
C GLY A 410 13.02 -32.61 5.90
N ILE A 411 12.50 -33.80 6.17
CA ILE A 411 12.17 -34.30 7.52
C ILE A 411 12.72 -35.72 7.69
N VAL A 412 13.44 -35.95 8.78
CA VAL A 412 13.88 -37.26 9.23
C VAL A 412 13.12 -37.63 10.49
N ALA A 413 12.38 -38.72 10.43
CA ALA A 413 11.59 -39.27 11.52
C ALA A 413 12.28 -40.48 12.16
N PRO A 414 11.96 -40.81 13.42
CA PRO A 414 12.53 -41.97 14.07
C PRO A 414 11.96 -43.26 13.48
N SER A 415 12.79 -44.28 13.34
CA SER A 415 12.31 -45.63 13.05
C SER A 415 11.37 -46.10 14.16
N GLU A 416 10.21 -46.64 13.80
CA GLU A 416 9.33 -47.33 14.75
C GLU A 416 10.14 -48.42 15.44
N GLN A 417 10.29 -48.31 16.77
CA GLN A 417 10.85 -49.40 17.56
C GLN A 417 9.74 -50.42 17.74
N ALA A 418 9.97 -51.65 17.27
CA ALA A 418 9.06 -52.75 17.52
C ALA A 418 8.87 -52.88 19.04
N MET A 419 7.64 -52.68 19.53
CA MET A 419 7.33 -52.90 20.93
C MET A 419 7.61 -54.36 21.27
N LEU A 420 8.41 -54.60 22.31
CA LEU A 420 8.60 -55.94 22.86
C LEU A 420 7.24 -56.43 23.41
N VAL A 421 6.88 -57.67 23.08
CA VAL A 421 5.65 -58.36 23.53
C VAL A 421 5.97 -59.81 23.87
N GLY A 422 5.16 -60.38 24.77
CA GLY A 422 5.27 -61.78 25.19
C GLY A 422 6.59 -62.08 25.91
N GLU A 423 7.26 -63.15 25.50
CA GLU A 423 8.43 -63.70 26.20
C GLU A 423 9.61 -62.72 26.24
N SER A 424 9.82 -61.97 25.15
CA SER A 424 10.88 -60.96 25.06
C SER A 424 10.72 -59.83 26.09
N LEU A 425 9.49 -59.39 26.32
CA LEU A 425 9.15 -58.37 27.32
C LEU A 425 9.28 -58.92 28.75
N LEU A 426 8.87 -60.17 28.97
CA LEU A 426 9.04 -60.84 30.26
C LEU A 426 10.52 -60.98 30.63
N GLN A 427 11.36 -61.44 29.70
CA GLN A 427 12.80 -61.58 29.93
C GLN A 427 13.47 -60.23 30.21
N ASP A 428 13.14 -59.20 29.43
CA ASP A 428 13.65 -57.84 29.63
C ASP A 428 13.28 -57.30 31.02
N ALA A 429 12.01 -57.45 31.42
CA ALA A 429 11.53 -57.05 32.74
C ALA A 429 12.28 -57.78 33.86
N LEU A 430 12.52 -59.09 33.74
CA LEU A 430 13.25 -59.87 34.74
C LEU A 430 14.74 -59.52 34.80
N ILE A 431 15.35 -59.13 33.69
CA ILE A 431 16.77 -58.74 33.63
C ILE A 431 16.96 -57.36 34.27
N HIS A 432 16.16 -56.37 33.87
CA HIS A 432 16.40 -54.96 34.17
C HIS A 432 15.62 -54.44 35.39
N TYR A 433 14.52 -55.10 35.76
CA TYR A 433 13.72 -54.72 36.92
C TYR A 433 13.86 -55.79 38.00
N LYS A 434 14.41 -55.45 39.17
CA LYS A 434 14.70 -56.43 40.25
C LYS A 434 13.74 -56.37 41.43
N ARG A 435 12.75 -55.48 41.40
CA ARG A 435 11.79 -55.34 42.49
C ARG A 435 10.79 -56.49 42.45
N MET A 436 10.64 -57.15 43.59
CA MET A 436 9.72 -58.26 43.80
C MET A 436 8.64 -57.85 44.78
N GLU A 437 7.44 -58.41 44.60
CA GLU A 437 6.26 -58.23 45.43
C GLU A 437 5.67 -59.58 45.83
N THR A 438 4.90 -59.60 46.91
CA THR A 438 4.23 -60.81 47.37
C THR A 438 3.22 -61.27 46.32
N PHE A 439 3.32 -62.54 45.94
CA PHE A 439 2.42 -63.11 44.95
C PHE A 439 1.02 -63.33 45.53
N ASN A 440 -0.01 -62.93 44.78
CA ASN A 440 -1.42 -63.15 45.13
C ASN A 440 -2.22 -63.52 43.88
N TRP A 441 -2.77 -64.74 43.86
CA TRP A 441 -3.62 -65.22 42.77
C TRP A 441 -4.85 -64.36 42.52
N ALA A 442 -5.37 -63.65 43.54
CA ALA A 442 -6.54 -62.79 43.38
C ALA A 442 -6.33 -61.71 42.29
N ASP A 443 -5.09 -61.29 42.07
CA ASP A 443 -4.73 -60.25 41.13
C ASP A 443 -4.91 -60.69 39.66
N PHE A 444 -4.91 -62.00 39.39
CA PHE A 444 -4.96 -62.55 38.02
C PHE A 444 -6.24 -63.32 37.69
N LYS A 445 -7.16 -63.49 38.64
CA LYS A 445 -8.37 -64.34 38.48
C LYS A 445 -9.34 -63.88 37.38
N SER A 446 -9.31 -62.60 37.02
CA SER A 446 -10.20 -62.02 36.01
C SER A 446 -9.53 -61.78 34.65
N LEU A 447 -8.26 -62.17 34.49
CA LEU A 447 -7.48 -61.94 33.28
C LEU A 447 -7.46 -63.21 32.40
N ASP A 448 -7.53 -63.03 31.09
CA ASP A 448 -7.32 -64.10 30.12
C ASP A 448 -5.82 -64.19 29.85
N LEU A 449 -5.16 -65.16 30.50
CA LEU A 449 -3.70 -65.23 30.55
C LEU A 449 -3.13 -65.91 29.31
N SER A 450 -2.09 -65.31 28.72
CA SER A 450 -1.29 -66.00 27.70
C SER A 450 -0.58 -67.22 28.30
N GLN A 451 -0.17 -68.17 27.46
CA GLN A 451 0.60 -69.34 27.93
C GLN A 451 1.91 -68.94 28.62
N ILE A 452 2.53 -67.83 28.19
CA ILE A 452 3.78 -67.31 28.75
C ILE A 452 3.53 -66.69 30.13
N ALA A 453 2.49 -65.85 30.25
CA ALA A 453 2.08 -65.27 31.51
C ALA A 453 1.70 -66.35 32.53
N PHE A 454 0.96 -67.36 32.09
CA PHE A 454 0.54 -68.47 32.93
C PHE A 454 1.72 -69.26 33.48
N GLN A 455 2.68 -69.63 32.62
CA GLN A 455 3.86 -70.39 33.04
C GLN A 455 4.71 -69.61 34.06
N TYR A 456 4.87 -68.31 33.85
CA TYR A 456 5.58 -67.43 34.78
C TYR A 456 4.86 -67.30 36.13
N ILE A 457 3.53 -67.16 36.11
CA ILE A 457 2.70 -67.08 37.32
C ILE A 457 2.80 -68.38 38.14
N GLU A 458 2.79 -69.55 37.50
CA GLU A 458 2.98 -70.85 38.18
C GLU A 458 4.33 -70.95 38.88
N ASP A 459 5.39 -70.39 38.29
CA ASP A 459 6.71 -70.37 38.92
C ASP A 459 6.78 -69.34 40.07
N CYS A 460 6.07 -68.22 39.95
CA CYS A 460 5.89 -67.24 41.01
C CYS A 460 5.10 -67.81 42.20
N GLU A 461 4.10 -68.65 41.96
CA GLU A 461 3.35 -69.34 43.01
C GLU A 461 4.27 -70.19 43.89
N LYS A 462 5.18 -70.95 43.28
CA LYS A 462 6.14 -71.79 44.02
C LYS A 462 7.10 -70.96 44.88
N SER A 463 7.47 -69.76 44.42
CA SER A 463 8.41 -68.87 45.13
C SER A 463 7.74 -67.90 46.11
N GLY A 464 6.43 -67.70 46.00
CA GLY A 464 5.66 -66.71 46.76
C GLY A 464 5.93 -65.25 46.37
N LEU A 465 6.72 -65.01 45.32
CA LEU A 465 7.15 -63.68 44.89
C LEU A 465 6.97 -63.50 43.38
N ILE A 466 6.56 -62.30 42.97
CA ILE A 466 6.42 -61.91 41.57
C ILE A 466 7.17 -60.60 41.29
N ASN A 467 7.73 -60.46 40.10
CA ASN A 467 8.35 -59.21 39.69
C ASN A 467 7.27 -58.14 39.45
N SER A 468 7.39 -56.96 40.05
CA SER A 468 6.33 -55.95 39.94
C SER A 468 6.09 -55.48 38.50
N ALA A 469 7.15 -55.38 37.69
CA ALA A 469 7.02 -54.98 36.29
C ALA A 469 6.38 -56.08 35.45
N ALA A 470 6.76 -57.35 35.67
CA ALA A 470 6.12 -58.48 34.99
C ALA A 470 4.62 -58.58 35.35
N LYS A 471 4.26 -58.39 36.63
CA LYS A 471 2.87 -58.33 37.08
C LYS A 471 2.09 -57.25 36.32
N HIS A 472 2.60 -56.02 36.27
CA HIS A 472 1.95 -54.92 35.58
C HIS A 472 1.76 -55.20 34.08
N PHE A 473 2.76 -55.77 33.41
CA PHE A 473 2.65 -56.10 31.99
C PHE A 473 1.69 -57.26 31.70
N ILE A 474 1.53 -58.21 32.63
CA ILE A 474 0.51 -59.25 32.55
C ILE A 474 -0.89 -58.64 32.75
N GLU A 475 -1.06 -57.72 33.69
CA GLU A 475 -2.33 -56.99 33.91
C GLU A 475 -2.73 -56.15 32.68
N GLU A 476 -1.76 -55.58 31.96
CA GLU A 476 -1.97 -54.87 30.69
C GLU A 476 -2.18 -55.79 29.47
N GLY A 477 -2.06 -57.13 29.62
CA GLY A 477 -2.18 -58.09 28.53
C GLY A 477 -1.05 -58.04 27.50
N ARG A 478 0.14 -57.57 27.90
CA ARG A 478 1.32 -57.39 27.03
C ARG A 478 2.31 -58.55 27.10
N ILE A 479 2.23 -59.33 28.17
CA ILE A 479 2.85 -60.65 28.37
C ILE A 479 1.72 -61.64 28.45
#